data_AF-A0A1B0D7R6-F1
#
_entry.id   AF-A0A1B0D7R6-F1
#
_cell.length_a   1.000
_cell.length_b   1.000
_cell.length_c   1.000
_cell.angle_alpha   90.00
_cell.angle_beta   90.00
_cell.angle_gamma   90.00
#
_symmetry.space_group_name_H-M   'P 1'
#
loop_
_entity.id
_entity.type
_entity.pdbx_description
1 polymer ?
#
loop_
_entity_poly.entity_id
_entity_poly.type
_entity_poly.pdbx_seq_one_letter_code
_entity_poly.pdbx_strand_id
1 'polypeptide(L)'
;MWLCEKHVLVILTDMSSYAEALREVSAAREEVPGRRGFPGYMYTDLATIYERAGRVEGRNGSITQIPILTMPNDDITHPIPDLTGYITEGQGLYRAKFSYMV
;
A
#
# COMPACT_ATOMS: atom_id res chain seq x y z
N MET A 1 -9.82 -5.29 16.69
CA MET A 1 -10.77 -4.45 15.93
C MET A 1 -12.15 -5.08 15.85
N TRP A 2 -12.27 -6.22 15.19
CA TRP A 2 -13.52 -6.99 15.03
C TRP A 2 -14.23 -7.33 16.33
N LEU A 3 -13.46 -7.61 17.39
CA LEU A 3 -13.97 -7.98 18.71
C LEU A 3 -14.60 -6.82 19.48
N CYS A 4 -14.34 -5.58 19.06
CA CYS A 4 -14.85 -4.39 19.74
C CYS A 4 -16.15 -3.88 19.11
N GLU A 5 -16.67 -4.54 18.07
CA GLU A 5 -17.86 -4.14 17.32
C GLU A 5 -17.83 -2.69 16.81
N LYS A 6 -16.62 -2.15 16.57
CA LYS A 6 -16.40 -0.79 16.07
C LYS A 6 -16.05 -0.78 14.59
N HIS A 7 -16.54 0.25 13.90
CA HIS A 7 -16.04 0.63 12.58
C HIS A 7 -14.74 1.41 12.77
N VAL A 8 -13.66 0.96 12.13
CA VAL A 8 -12.36 1.60 12.26
C VAL A 8 -11.79 1.92 10.89
N LEU A 9 -11.34 3.16 10.76
CA LEU A 9 -10.57 3.65 9.63
C LEU A 9 -9.08 3.58 9.96
N VAL A 10 -8.31 2.93 9.10
CA VAL A 10 -6.85 2.83 9.19
C VAL A 10 -6.26 3.64 8.03
N ILE A 11 -5.50 4.67 8.36
CA ILE A 11 -4.77 5.47 7.37
C ILE A 11 -3.31 5.03 7.42
N LEU A 12 -2.80 4.55 6.30
CA LEU A 12 -1.40 4.12 6.16
C LEU A 12 -0.69 5.12 5.26
N THR A 13 0.29 5.85 5.80
CA THR A 13 1.07 6.83 5.02
C THR A 13 2.49 6.93 5.57
N ASP A 14 3.56 6.92 4.76
CA ASP A 14 3.63 6.75 3.29
C ASP A 14 4.07 5.32 2.92
N MET A 15 3.26 4.60 2.13
CA MET A 15 3.58 3.24 1.67
C MET A 15 4.78 3.18 0.73
N SER A 16 5.18 4.30 0.09
CA SER A 16 6.43 4.37 -0.67
C SER A 16 7.65 4.29 0.24
N SER A 17 7.59 4.90 1.43
CA SER A 17 8.66 4.79 2.43
C SER A 17 8.75 3.37 2.98
N TYR A 18 7.61 2.71 3.15
CA TYR A 18 7.56 1.29 3.53
C TYR A 18 8.24 0.40 2.47
N ALA A 19 7.94 0.60 1.19
CA ALA A 19 8.52 -0.19 0.11
C ALA A 19 10.04 0.02 -0.02
N GLU A 20 10.53 1.25 0.17
CA GLU A 20 11.98 1.53 0.20
C GLU A 20 12.66 0.85 1.39
N ALA A 21 12.06 0.90 2.59
CA ALA A 21 12.61 0.19 3.74
C ALA A 21 12.65 -1.33 3.52
N LEU A 22 11.61 -1.89 2.89
CA LEU A 22 11.58 -3.31 2.52
C LEU A 22 12.70 -3.65 1.52
N ARG A 23 12.96 -2.77 0.56
CA ARG A 23 14.07 -2.88 -0.39
C ARG A 23 15.44 -2.87 0.31
N GLU A 24 15.64 -1.98 1.27
CA GLU A 24 16.87 -1.90 2.05
C GLU A 24 17.10 -3.14 2.90
N VAL A 25 16.05 -3.67 3.54
CA VAL A 25 16.12 -4.91 4.31
C VAL A 25 16.47 -6.10 3.41
N SER A 26 15.86 -6.19 2.24
CA SER A 26 16.15 -7.23 1.25
C SER A 26 17.61 -7.15 0.75
N ALA A 27 18.10 -5.94 0.46
CA ALA A 27 19.47 -5.71 0.06
C ALA A 27 20.48 -6.05 1.18
N ALA A 28 20.17 -5.70 2.43
CA ALA A 28 21.01 -6.03 3.58
C ALA A 28 21.08 -7.55 3.86
N ARG A 29 20.06 -8.30 3.43
CA ARG A 29 20.03 -9.77 3.47
C ARG A 29 20.68 -10.45 2.26
N GLU A 30 21.26 -9.66 1.35
CA GLU A 30 21.85 -10.15 0.10
C GLU A 30 20.87 -10.97 -0.76
N GLU A 31 19.57 -10.65 -0.69
CA GLU A 31 18.55 -11.29 -1.51
C GLU A 31 18.66 -10.80 -2.96
N VAL A 32 18.33 -11.67 -3.92
CA VAL A 32 18.34 -11.31 -5.34
C VAL A 32 17.21 -10.31 -5.62
N PRO A 33 17.52 -9.11 -6.14
CA PRO A 33 16.50 -8.10 -6.41
C PRO A 33 15.60 -8.52 -7.58
N GLY A 34 14.32 -8.15 -7.49
CA GLY A 34 13.34 -8.29 -8.56
C GLY A 34 13.26 -7.04 -9.44
N ARG A 35 12.03 -6.65 -9.80
CA ARG A 35 11.77 -5.54 -10.73
C ARG A 35 12.18 -4.20 -10.09
N ARG A 36 13.00 -3.43 -10.81
CA ARG A 36 13.53 -2.11 -10.40
C ARG A 36 14.18 -2.11 -9.00
N GLY A 37 14.79 -3.22 -8.59
CA GLY A 37 15.54 -3.31 -7.33
C GLY A 37 14.71 -3.70 -6.10
N PHE A 38 13.39 -3.81 -6.21
CA PHE A 38 12.51 -4.25 -5.11
C PHE A 38 12.51 -5.78 -4.96
N PRO A 39 12.24 -6.33 -3.76
CA PRO A 39 12.17 -7.77 -3.55
C PRO A 39 11.08 -8.42 -4.40
N GLY A 40 11.33 -9.64 -4.88
CA GLY A 40 10.36 -10.39 -5.70
C GLY A 40 9.04 -10.69 -4.98
N TYR A 41 9.06 -10.70 -3.64
CA TYR A 41 7.88 -10.96 -2.79
C TYR A 41 7.14 -9.69 -2.36
N MET A 42 7.49 -8.51 -2.89
CA MET A 42 6.84 -7.24 -2.51
C MET A 42 5.31 -7.26 -2.67
N TYR A 43 4.80 -7.93 -3.72
CA TYR A 43 3.35 -8.11 -3.90
C TYR A 43 2.72 -8.85 -2.70
N THR A 44 3.29 -10.00 -2.34
CA THR A 44 2.80 -10.82 -1.24
C THR A 44 2.91 -10.08 0.09
N ASP A 45 4.01 -9.35 0.30
CA ASP A 45 4.24 -8.56 1.51
C ASP A 45 3.17 -7.46 1.67
N LEU A 46 2.92 -6.65 0.63
CA LEU A 46 1.86 -5.65 0.63
C LEU A 46 0.48 -6.27 0.80
N ALA A 47 0.23 -7.43 0.17
CA ALA A 47 -1.04 -8.15 0.33
C ALA A 47 -1.28 -8.57 1.78
N THR A 48 -0.23 -8.93 2.55
CA THR A 48 -0.39 -9.26 3.97
C THR A 48 -0.91 -8.08 4.80
N ILE A 49 -0.75 -6.85 4.33
CA ILE A 49 -1.24 -5.64 4.99
C ILE A 49 -2.65 -5.30 4.48
N TYR A 50 -2.81 -5.18 3.16
CA TYR A 50 -4.03 -4.66 2.54
C TYR A 50 -5.22 -5.61 2.63
N GLU A 51 -5.00 -6.92 2.50
CA GLU A 51 -6.05 -7.96 2.59
C GLU A 51 -6.65 -8.12 4.00
N ARG A 52 -6.09 -7.43 5.00
CA ARG A 52 -6.64 -7.43 6.37
C ARG A 52 -7.83 -6.47 6.51
N ALA A 53 -8.11 -5.66 5.51
CA ALA A 53 -9.31 -4.83 5.44
C ALA A 53 -10.56 -5.67 5.13
N GLY A 54 -11.75 -5.19 5.49
CA GLY A 54 -13.01 -5.79 5.04
C GLY A 54 -14.09 -5.85 6.11
N ARG A 55 -14.93 -6.90 6.04
CA ARG A 55 -15.88 -7.30 7.09
C ARG A 55 -15.81 -8.79 7.41
N VAL A 56 -16.01 -9.16 8.68
CA VAL A 56 -16.17 -10.57 9.10
C VAL A 56 -17.65 -10.87 9.24
N GLU A 57 -18.10 -11.97 8.65
CA GLU A 57 -19.49 -12.40 8.75
C GLU A 57 -19.91 -12.63 10.21
N GLY A 58 -21.11 -12.18 10.57
CA GLY A 58 -21.62 -12.25 11.94
C GLY A 58 -21.01 -11.24 12.92
N ARG A 59 -20.21 -10.26 12.45
CA ARG A 59 -19.69 -9.15 13.28
C ARG A 59 -20.13 -7.79 12.73
N ASN A 60 -20.44 -6.86 13.63
CA ASN A 60 -20.82 -5.49 13.28
C ASN A 60 -19.60 -4.60 13.00
N GLY A 61 -18.44 -4.92 13.57
CA GLY A 61 -17.20 -4.18 13.32
C GLY A 61 -16.72 -4.25 11.86
N SER A 62 -15.90 -3.28 11.45
CA SER A 62 -15.24 -3.25 10.14
C SER A 62 -13.84 -2.64 10.22
N ILE A 63 -12.98 -3.04 9.28
CA ILE A 63 -11.68 -2.42 9.06
C ILE A 63 -11.67 -1.84 7.65
N THR A 64 -11.59 -0.52 7.54
CA THR A 64 -11.41 0.18 6.26
C THR A 64 -10.00 0.74 6.22
N GLN A 65 -9.26 0.45 5.15
CA GLN A 65 -7.90 0.95 4.97
C GLN A 65 -7.86 2.01 3.87
N ILE A 66 -7.11 3.09 4.11
CA ILE A 66 -6.73 4.07 3.09
C ILE A 66 -5.20 4.14 3.06
N PRO A 67 -4.55 3.32 2.22
CA PRO A 67 -3.13 3.46 1.95
C PRO A 67 -2.85 4.67 1.06
N ILE A 68 -1.89 5.48 1.46
CA ILE A 68 -1.41 6.65 0.73
C ILE A 68 0.03 6.38 0.35
N LEU A 69 0.34 6.56 -0.93
CA LEU A 69 1.68 6.38 -1.48
C LEU A 69 2.04 7.54 -2.40
N THR A 70 3.33 7.89 -2.41
CA THR A 70 3.88 8.88 -3.34
C THR A 70 4.48 8.17 -4.54
N MET A 71 4.02 8.50 -5.76
CA MET A 71 4.59 7.92 -6.98
C MET A 71 5.97 8.54 -7.27
N PRO A 72 7.03 7.73 -7.38
CA PRO A 72 8.33 8.25 -7.81
C PRO A 72 8.23 8.79 -9.25
N ASN A 73 8.68 10.04 -9.45
CA ASN A 73 8.69 10.71 -10.75
C ASN A 73 7.32 10.75 -11.47
N ASP A 74 6.20 10.75 -10.73
CA ASP A 74 4.84 10.65 -11.28
C ASP A 74 4.62 9.42 -12.21
N ASP A 75 5.43 8.38 -12.06
CA ASP A 75 5.36 7.15 -12.88
C ASP A 75 4.36 6.14 -12.29
N ILE A 76 3.18 6.03 -12.90
CA ILE A 76 2.15 5.06 -12.51
C ILE A 76 2.58 3.60 -12.75
N THR A 77 3.56 3.36 -13.62
CA THR A 77 4.08 2.02 -13.91
C THR A 77 5.18 1.60 -12.93
N HIS A 78 5.50 2.46 -11.96
CA HIS A 78 6.44 2.14 -10.91
C HIS A 78 5.90 0.97 -10.06
N PRO A 79 6.75 0.00 -9.64
CA PRO A 79 6.29 -1.18 -8.90
C PRO A 79 5.43 -0.89 -7.67
N ILE A 80 5.66 0.23 -6.98
CA ILE A 80 4.91 0.64 -5.78
C ILE A 80 3.42 0.91 -6.11
N PRO A 81 3.07 1.90 -6.97
CA PRO A 81 1.68 2.13 -7.37
C PRO A 81 1.09 0.98 -8.19
N ASP A 82 1.89 0.33 -9.04
CA ASP A 82 1.47 -0.80 -9.88
C ASP A 82 0.96 -1.95 -9.00
N LEU A 83 1.80 -2.47 -8.09
CA LEU A 83 1.41 -3.57 -7.21
C LEU A 83 0.32 -3.18 -6.20
N THR A 84 0.33 -1.94 -5.70
CA THR A 84 -0.74 -1.47 -4.82
C THR A 84 -2.09 -1.49 -5.55
N GLY A 85 -2.13 -0.98 -6.79
CA GLY A 85 -3.35 -0.99 -7.61
C GLY A 85 -3.84 -2.40 -7.97
N TYR A 86 -2.95 -3.40 -8.04
CA TYR A 86 -3.33 -4.81 -8.23
C TYR A 86 -3.97 -5.46 -6.98
N ILE A 87 -3.75 -4.92 -5.79
CA ILE A 87 -4.23 -5.50 -4.52
C ILE A 87 -5.44 -4.71 -4.00
N THR A 88 -5.40 -3.39 -4.09
CA THR A 88 -6.49 -2.54 -3.58
C THR A 88 -7.68 -2.53 -4.53
N GLU A 89 -8.89 -2.40 -3.97
CA GLU A 89 -10.18 -2.32 -4.69
C GLU A 89 -10.42 -0.98 -5.43
N GLY A 90 -9.36 -0.35 -5.93
CA GLY A 90 -9.37 0.94 -6.60
C GLY A 90 -8.47 1.98 -5.93
N GLN A 91 -8.17 3.04 -6.67
CA GLN A 91 -7.21 4.06 -6.26
C GLN A 91 -7.67 5.47 -6.67
N GLY A 92 -7.47 6.44 -5.77
CA GLY A 92 -7.62 7.86 -6.07
C GLY A 92 -6.27 8.46 -6.49
N LEU A 93 -6.18 8.98 -7.71
CA LEU A 93 -4.99 9.65 -8.20
C LEU A 93 -5.05 11.16 -7.89
N TYR A 94 -4.12 11.65 -7.09
CA TYR A 94 -3.94 13.09 -6.86
C TYR A 94 -2.81 13.63 -7.76
N ARG A 95 -3.09 14.70 -8.51
CA ARG A 95 -2.10 15.37 -9.37
C ARG A 95 -1.96 16.83 -8.96
N ALA A 96 -0.74 17.24 -8.60
CA ALA A 96 -0.42 18.58 -8.11
C ALA A 96 -0.77 19.73 -9.08
N LYS A 97 -1.06 19.45 -10.36
CA LYS A 97 -1.61 20.46 -11.30
C LYS A 97 -2.88 21.14 -10.76
N PHE A 98 -3.64 20.48 -9.88
CA PHE A 98 -4.81 21.07 -9.23
C PHE A 98 -4.47 22.04 -8.08
N SER A 99 -3.29 21.95 -7.46
CA SER A 99 -2.88 22.86 -6.37
C SER A 99 -2.52 24.27 -6.86
N TYR A 100 -2.14 24.43 -8.14
CA TYR A 100 -1.79 25.73 -8.73
C TYR A 100 -3.01 26.47 -9.35
N MET A 101 -4.21 25.90 -9.23
CA MET A 101 -5.46 26.44 -9.76
C MET A 101 -6.39 27.00 -8.67
N VAL A 102 -5.87 27.16 -7.44
CA VAL A 102 -6.57 27.76 -6.29
C VAL A 102 -5.76 28.93 -5.75
#